data_AF-A0A1Y2VD89-F1
#
_entry.id   AF-A0A1Y2VD89-F1
#
_cell.length_a   1.000
_cell.length_b   1.000
_cell.length_c   1.000
_cell.angle_alpha   90.00
_cell.angle_beta   90.00
_cell.angle_gamma   90.00
#
_symmetry.space_group_name_H-M   'P 1'
#
loop_
_entity.id
_entity.type
_entity.pdbx_description
1 polymer ?
#
loop_
_entity_poly.entity_id
_entity_poly.type
_entity_poly.pdbx_seq_one_letter_code
_entity_poly.pdbx_strand_id
1 'polypeptide(L)'
;MPDEEKAELDARLNPEHPQTGTSNRGFLRHLSQEISPGLGSIPLLACCFATGLTDGTLYNAYGTFVSMQTGNTVFVALGTSGQNTKPFGWARSLCSIGCFTIGCLAFSRLHKLTGGGRLRRTLLLSFLVQTICVVVAATIIQTGIVDGTYPSRRDPADVDFAELAPVALLSFQAAGQIVNSRGLGVSEVPTVVITSLLCDLVSDERILEPVKKNMKRNRRALAFVLTLLGAICGGWISKATGAVQPSLCGV
;
A
#
# COMPACT_ATOMS: atom_id res chain seq x y z
N MET A 1 7.34 -37.08 66.03
CA MET A 1 6.38 -36.08 65.52
C MET A 1 6.86 -35.73 64.12
N PRO A 2 6.03 -35.95 63.11
CA PRO A 2 6.40 -36.68 61.90
C PRO A 2 6.76 -35.73 60.75
N ASP A 3 7.69 -36.17 59.90
CA ASP A 3 8.13 -35.47 58.69
C ASP A 3 6.99 -35.13 57.72
N GLU A 4 5.82 -35.79 57.86
CA GLU A 4 4.58 -35.46 57.12
C GLU A 4 3.99 -34.09 57.50
N GLU A 5 4.06 -33.68 58.77
CA GLU A 5 3.50 -32.39 59.20
C GLU A 5 4.37 -31.21 58.70
N LYS A 6 5.67 -31.46 58.54
CA LYS A 6 6.63 -30.49 57.98
C LYS A 6 6.45 -30.33 56.47
N ALA A 7 6.19 -31.44 55.77
CA ALA A 7 5.88 -31.43 54.34
C ALA A 7 4.54 -30.74 54.04
N GLU A 8 3.53 -30.92 54.90
CA GLU A 8 2.24 -30.25 54.75
C GLU A 8 2.32 -28.74 55.08
N LEU A 9 3.19 -28.34 56.02
CA LEU A 9 3.44 -26.94 56.36
C LEU A 9 4.21 -26.20 55.24
N ASP A 10 5.21 -26.85 54.64
CA ASP A 10 5.98 -26.29 53.52
C ASP A 10 5.09 -26.12 52.26
N ALA A 11 4.12 -27.02 52.04
CA ALA A 11 3.15 -26.91 50.95
C ALA A 11 2.13 -25.76 51.14
N ARG A 12 1.81 -25.39 52.39
CA ARG A 12 0.90 -24.27 52.70
C ARG A 12 1.58 -22.89 52.66
N LEU A 13 2.90 -22.84 52.83
CA LEU A 13 3.69 -21.61 52.85
C LEU A 13 4.06 -21.08 51.46
N ASN A 14 3.92 -21.90 50.41
CA ASN A 14 4.23 -21.48 49.04
C ASN A 14 3.07 -21.80 48.09
N PRO A 15 1.98 -21.00 48.10
CA PRO A 15 0.96 -21.13 47.08
C PRO A 15 1.61 -20.82 45.72
N GLU A 16 1.76 -21.85 44.86
CA GLU A 16 2.10 -21.63 43.46
C GLU A 16 1.09 -20.64 42.87
N HIS A 17 1.54 -19.39 42.71
CA HIS A 17 0.74 -18.36 42.09
C HIS A 17 0.53 -18.76 40.62
N PRO A 18 -0.72 -18.90 40.14
CA PRO A 18 -0.96 -19.26 38.75
C PRO A 18 -0.30 -18.22 37.84
N GLN A 19 0.66 -18.64 37.03
CA GLN A 19 1.32 -17.77 36.05
C GLN A 19 0.35 -17.42 34.90
N THR A 20 -0.60 -16.53 35.17
CA THR A 20 -1.44 -15.90 34.15
C THR A 20 -0.66 -14.77 33.49
N GLY A 21 0.28 -15.10 32.59
CA GLY A 21 1.07 -14.07 31.89
C GLY A 21 1.77 -14.52 30.59
N THR A 22 1.59 -15.76 30.16
CA THR A 22 2.38 -16.37 29.07
C THR A 22 1.89 -16.01 27.67
N SER A 23 0.62 -15.66 27.49
CA SER A 23 0.02 -15.40 26.16
C SER A 23 0.56 -14.12 25.49
N ASN A 24 0.57 -12.98 26.22
CA ASN A 24 1.01 -11.70 25.66
C ASN A 24 2.51 -11.65 25.32
N ARG A 25 3.36 -12.35 26.08
CA ARG A 25 4.80 -12.42 25.81
C ARG A 25 5.09 -13.20 24.53
N GLY A 26 4.33 -14.25 24.24
CA GLY A 26 4.44 -15.00 22.98
C GLY A 26 4.02 -14.16 21.77
N PHE A 27 2.88 -13.46 21.87
CA PHE A 27 2.37 -12.60 20.79
C PHE A 27 3.28 -11.40 20.49
N LEU A 28 3.75 -10.67 21.51
CA LEU A 28 4.66 -9.54 21.33
C LEU A 28 6.02 -9.97 20.77
N ARG A 29 6.51 -11.14 21.18
CA ARG A 29 7.74 -11.74 20.63
C ARG A 29 7.55 -12.12 19.17
N HIS A 30 6.40 -12.70 18.81
CA HIS A 30 6.07 -13.00 17.42
C HIS A 30 6.03 -11.74 16.55
N LEU A 31 5.35 -10.68 17.00
CA LEU A 31 5.27 -9.40 16.31
C LEU A 31 6.64 -8.69 16.15
N SER A 32 7.60 -9.01 17.02
CA SER A 32 8.96 -8.47 16.95
C SER A 32 9.90 -9.31 16.09
N GLN A 33 9.43 -10.39 15.46
CA GLN A 33 10.23 -11.17 14.52
C GLN A 33 10.37 -10.46 13.17
N GLU A 34 11.53 -10.64 12.54
CA GLU A 34 11.75 -10.19 11.17
C GLU A 34 11.04 -11.10 10.15
N ILE A 35 10.59 -10.50 9.06
CA ILE A 35 10.10 -11.21 7.89
C ILE A 35 11.26 -11.49 6.93
N SER A 36 11.28 -12.71 6.36
CA SER A 36 12.23 -13.04 5.31
C SER A 36 11.83 -12.32 4.01
N PRO A 37 12.79 -11.77 3.24
CA PRO A 37 12.49 -11.04 2.01
C PRO A 37 11.69 -11.86 0.98
N GLY A 38 11.90 -13.19 0.95
CA GLY A 38 11.14 -14.11 0.11
C GLY A 38 9.64 -14.09 0.42
N LEU A 39 9.26 -14.33 1.68
CA LEU A 39 7.85 -14.28 2.12
C LEU A 39 7.27 -12.86 2.05
N GLY A 40 8.09 -11.85 2.36
CA GLY A 40 7.70 -10.44 2.27
C GLY A 40 7.38 -9.96 0.86
N SER A 41 7.86 -10.66 -0.18
CA SER A 41 7.57 -10.31 -1.58
C SER A 41 6.14 -10.62 -2.02
N ILE A 42 5.48 -11.60 -1.41
CA ILE A 42 4.11 -12.03 -1.77
C ILE A 42 3.08 -10.89 -1.57
N PRO A 43 2.97 -10.27 -0.38
CA PRO A 43 2.03 -9.16 -0.20
C PRO A 43 2.39 -7.94 -1.05
N LEU A 44 3.69 -7.71 -1.33
CA LEU A 44 4.11 -6.62 -2.22
C LEU A 44 3.67 -6.85 -3.67
N LEU A 45 3.67 -8.10 -4.14
CA LEU A 45 3.14 -8.44 -5.47
C LEU A 45 1.62 -8.21 -5.55
N ALA A 46 0.87 -8.55 -4.49
CA ALA A 46 -0.54 -8.20 -4.41
C ALA A 46 -0.74 -6.67 -4.44
N CYS A 47 0.13 -5.91 -3.75
CA CYS A 47 0.13 -4.45 -3.80
C CYS A 47 0.40 -3.89 -5.21
N CYS A 48 1.22 -4.56 -6.02
CA CYS A 48 1.43 -4.17 -7.43
C CYS A 48 0.13 -4.25 -8.24
N PHE A 49 -0.65 -5.33 -8.06
CA PHE A 49 -1.96 -5.47 -8.70
C PHE A 49 -2.93 -4.40 -8.19
N ALA A 50 -3.05 -4.25 -6.87
CA ALA A 50 -3.88 -3.23 -6.24
C ALA A 50 -3.54 -1.80 -6.70
N THR A 51 -2.25 -1.48 -6.84
CA THR A 51 -1.78 -0.19 -7.35
C THR A 51 -2.24 0.03 -8.78
N GLY A 52 -2.06 -0.96 -9.66
CA GLY A 52 -2.54 -0.89 -11.03
C GLY A 52 -4.05 -0.68 -11.10
N LEU A 53 -4.80 -1.46 -10.33
CA LEU A 53 -6.26 -1.38 -10.22
C LEU A 53 -6.71 0.02 -9.76
N THR A 54 -6.09 0.55 -8.71
CA THR A 54 -6.44 1.86 -8.15
C THR A 54 -6.06 2.98 -9.10
N ASP A 55 -4.84 3.02 -9.61
CA ASP A 55 -4.37 4.08 -10.52
C ASP A 55 -5.12 4.06 -11.86
N GLY A 56 -5.38 2.87 -12.42
CA GLY A 56 -6.16 2.75 -13.65
C GLY A 56 -7.59 3.27 -13.49
N THR A 57 -8.22 2.96 -12.35
CA THR A 57 -9.59 3.41 -12.04
C THR A 57 -9.63 4.93 -11.76
N LEU A 58 -8.71 5.44 -10.93
CA LEU A 58 -8.68 6.84 -10.49
C LEU A 58 -8.18 7.79 -11.57
N TYR A 59 -7.22 7.38 -12.39
CA TYR A 59 -6.78 8.18 -13.53
C TYR A 59 -7.92 8.35 -14.53
N ASN A 60 -8.68 7.28 -14.78
CA ASN A 60 -9.81 7.32 -15.69
C ASN A 60 -10.94 8.24 -15.16
N ALA A 61 -11.23 8.18 -13.86
CA ALA A 61 -12.23 9.04 -13.22
C ALA A 61 -11.75 10.50 -13.09
N TYR A 62 -10.67 10.74 -12.36
CA TYR A 62 -10.25 12.07 -11.92
C TYR A 62 -9.07 12.65 -12.73
N GLY A 63 -8.51 11.90 -13.68
CA GLY A 63 -7.38 12.37 -14.50
C GLY A 63 -6.05 12.47 -13.76
N THR A 64 -5.94 11.87 -12.58
CA THR A 64 -4.71 11.89 -11.77
C THR A 64 -4.35 10.48 -11.31
N PHE A 65 -3.04 10.21 -11.18
CA PHE A 65 -2.58 9.02 -10.51
C PHE A 65 -2.52 9.28 -9.01
N VAL A 66 -2.72 8.25 -8.18
CA VAL A 66 -2.52 8.34 -6.72
C VAL A 66 -1.19 7.74 -6.31
N SER A 67 -0.68 6.78 -7.08
CA SER A 67 0.62 6.17 -6.82
C SER A 67 1.69 6.76 -7.74
N MET A 68 1.46 6.84 -9.06
CA MET A 68 2.48 7.24 -10.04
C MET A 68 2.77 8.75 -10.09
N GLN A 69 3.77 9.19 -9.30
CA GLN A 69 4.10 10.61 -9.17
C GLN A 69 4.77 11.24 -10.40
N THR A 70 5.47 10.46 -11.23
CA THR A 70 6.12 10.98 -12.45
C THR A 70 5.13 11.65 -13.40
N GLY A 71 3.99 11.02 -13.66
CA GLY A 71 2.94 11.60 -14.51
C GLY A 71 2.31 12.84 -13.86
N ASN A 72 2.05 12.77 -12.54
CA ASN A 72 1.50 13.90 -11.79
C ASN A 72 2.41 15.13 -11.84
N THR A 73 3.74 14.95 -11.80
CA THR A 73 4.68 16.07 -11.93
C THR A 73 4.53 16.77 -13.28
N VAL A 74 4.33 16.02 -14.36
CA VAL A 74 4.08 16.58 -15.69
C VAL A 74 2.74 17.33 -15.73
N PHE A 75 1.66 16.79 -15.14
CA PHE A 75 0.37 17.48 -15.09
C PHE A 75 0.41 18.79 -14.29
N VAL A 76 1.19 18.84 -13.21
CA VAL A 76 1.46 20.09 -12.49
C VAL A 76 2.18 21.10 -13.39
N ALA A 77 3.23 20.66 -14.09
CA ALA A 77 3.99 21.51 -15.00
C ALA A 77 3.12 22.05 -16.15
N LEU A 78 2.32 21.20 -16.80
CA LEU A 78 1.40 21.64 -17.86
C LEU A 78 0.38 22.65 -17.36
N GLY A 79 -0.06 22.53 -16.11
CA GLY A 79 -0.94 23.51 -15.44
C GLY A 79 -0.38 24.94 -15.42
N THR A 80 0.94 25.09 -15.32
CA THR A 80 1.59 26.42 -15.32
C THR A 80 1.45 27.16 -16.65
N SER A 81 1.25 26.41 -17.74
CA SER A 81 1.07 26.92 -19.10
C SER A 81 -0.40 26.92 -19.56
N GLY A 82 -1.33 26.51 -18.70
CA GLY A 82 -2.74 26.36 -19.05
C GLY A 82 -3.08 25.20 -19.99
N GLN A 83 -2.14 24.27 -20.24
CA GLN A 83 -2.30 23.16 -21.19
C GLN A 83 -2.94 21.90 -20.60
N ASN A 84 -3.64 22.01 -19.47
CA ASN A 84 -4.29 20.85 -18.89
C ASN A 84 -5.51 20.45 -19.70
N THR A 85 -5.59 19.17 -20.05
CA THR A 85 -6.72 18.56 -20.75
C THR A 85 -7.99 18.50 -19.89
N LYS A 86 -7.86 18.57 -18.57
CA LYS A 86 -8.98 18.66 -17.60
C LYS A 86 -8.84 19.89 -16.70
N PRO A 87 -9.91 20.67 -16.47
CA PRO A 87 -9.90 21.78 -15.53
C PRO A 87 -9.41 21.34 -14.14
N PHE A 88 -8.48 22.12 -13.58
CA PHE A 88 -7.87 21.86 -12.27
C PHE A 88 -7.19 20.48 -12.10
N GLY A 89 -6.86 19.78 -13.20
CA GLY A 89 -6.10 18.51 -13.14
C GLY A 89 -4.78 18.65 -12.37
N TRP A 90 -4.08 19.77 -12.57
CA TRP A 90 -2.85 20.10 -11.84
C TRP A 90 -3.02 20.11 -10.31
N ALA A 91 -4.18 20.53 -9.80
CA ALA A 91 -4.42 20.64 -8.36
C ALA A 91 -4.52 19.24 -7.72
N ARG A 92 -5.21 18.31 -8.39
CA ARG A 92 -5.29 16.90 -7.97
C ARG A 92 -3.92 16.23 -8.00
N SER A 93 -3.14 16.48 -9.05
CA SER A 93 -1.78 15.97 -9.17
C SER A 93 -0.84 16.56 -8.11
N LEU A 94 -0.94 17.86 -7.82
CA LEU A 94 -0.17 18.49 -6.75
C LEU A 94 -0.54 17.92 -5.37
N CYS A 95 -1.83 17.72 -5.11
CA CYS A 95 -2.33 17.08 -3.90
C CYS A 95 -1.76 15.66 -3.77
N SER A 96 -1.79 14.86 -4.84
CA SER A 96 -1.19 13.52 -4.82
C SER A 96 0.29 13.55 -4.48
N ILE A 97 1.09 14.42 -5.13
CA ILE A 97 2.53 14.55 -4.86
C ILE A 97 2.78 14.94 -3.40
N GLY A 98 2.04 15.93 -2.90
CA GLY A 98 2.17 16.41 -1.52
C GLY A 98 1.86 15.31 -0.50
N CYS A 99 0.70 14.67 -0.63
CA CYS A 99 0.28 13.61 0.29
C CYS A 99 1.15 12.35 0.19
N PHE A 100 1.61 12.00 -1.01
CA PHE A 100 2.56 10.91 -1.22
C PHE A 100 3.91 11.19 -0.53
N THR A 101 4.40 12.43 -0.63
CA THR A 101 5.65 12.86 0.02
C THR A 101 5.52 12.83 1.54
N ILE A 102 4.41 13.34 2.08
CA ILE A 102 4.09 13.27 3.51
C ILE A 102 3.98 11.81 3.97
N GLY A 103 3.35 10.95 3.18
CA GLY A 103 3.28 9.51 3.42
C GLY A 103 4.66 8.88 3.50
N CYS A 104 5.55 9.17 2.55
CA CYS A 104 6.93 8.67 2.56
C CYS A 104 7.64 9.03 3.87
N LEU A 105 7.48 10.27 4.33
CA LEU A 105 8.04 10.73 5.61
C LEU A 105 7.40 9.99 6.78
N ALA A 106 6.08 9.89 6.84
CA ALA A 106 5.34 9.25 7.92
C ALA A 106 5.70 7.77 8.08
N PHE A 107 5.65 6.99 7.00
CA PHE A 107 6.01 5.56 7.03
C PHE A 107 7.50 5.34 7.32
N SER A 108 8.38 6.21 6.83
CA SER A 108 9.82 6.14 7.17
C SER A 108 10.07 6.41 8.65
N ARG A 109 9.32 7.34 9.26
CA ARG A 109 9.36 7.60 10.70
C ARG A 109 8.76 6.44 11.48
N LEU A 110 7.67 5.84 11.03
CA LEU A 110 7.10 4.63 11.61
C LEU A 110 8.13 3.50 11.68
N HIS A 111 8.87 3.26 10.59
CA HIS A 111 9.94 2.23 10.56
C HIS A 111 11.04 2.52 11.59
N LYS A 112 11.42 3.78 11.79
CA LYS A 112 12.40 4.18 12.82
C LYS A 112 11.84 3.99 14.23
N LEU A 113 10.61 4.42 14.50
CA LEU A 113 9.96 4.31 15.81
C LEU A 113 9.73 2.85 16.23
N THR A 114 9.41 2.00 15.26
CA THR A 114 9.21 0.56 15.48
C THR A 114 10.53 -0.23 15.49
N GLY A 115 11.68 0.39 15.26
CA GLY A 115 13.00 -0.26 15.33
C GLY A 115 13.42 -1.06 14.10
N GLY A 116 12.71 -0.95 12.96
CA GLY A 116 13.12 -1.56 11.70
C GLY A 116 11.96 -1.89 10.74
N GLY A 117 12.20 -1.75 9.43
CA GLY A 117 11.21 -2.01 8.38
C GLY A 117 10.89 -3.48 8.11
N ARG A 118 11.73 -4.41 8.61
CA ARG A 118 11.57 -5.86 8.43
C ARG A 118 10.73 -6.52 9.53
N LEU A 119 10.44 -5.81 10.61
CA LEU A 119 9.70 -6.35 11.75
C LEU A 119 8.23 -6.56 11.37
N ARG A 120 7.64 -7.68 11.79
CA ARG A 120 6.22 -7.99 11.55
C ARG A 120 5.29 -6.89 12.05
N ARG A 121 5.55 -6.34 13.24
CA ARG A 121 4.77 -5.22 13.79
C ARG A 121 4.78 -4.00 12.88
N THR A 122 5.91 -3.67 12.28
CA THR A 122 6.07 -2.49 11.42
C THR A 122 5.23 -2.64 10.16
N LEU A 123 5.29 -3.82 9.55
CA LEU A 123 4.52 -4.12 8.35
C LEU A 123 3.04 -4.20 8.65
N LEU A 124 2.64 -4.84 9.75
CA LEU A 124 1.25 -4.93 10.17
C LEU A 124 0.65 -3.53 10.44
N LEU A 125 1.36 -2.68 11.18
CA LEU A 125 0.92 -1.30 11.41
C LEU A 125 0.87 -0.49 10.11
N SER A 126 1.86 -0.67 9.23
CA SER A 126 1.91 0.02 7.95
C SER A 126 0.74 -0.38 7.04
N PHE A 127 0.46 -1.68 6.90
CA PHE A 127 -0.68 -2.18 6.13
C PHE A 127 -2.02 -1.79 6.77
N LEU A 128 -2.13 -1.80 8.10
CA LEU A 128 -3.34 -1.35 8.78
C LEU A 128 -3.69 0.10 8.46
N VAL A 129 -2.71 1.01 8.55
CA VAL A 129 -2.90 2.42 8.19
C VAL A 129 -3.29 2.55 6.72
N GLN A 130 -2.64 1.80 5.83
CA GLN A 130 -2.96 1.81 4.40
C GLN A 130 -4.41 1.36 4.14
N THR A 131 -4.82 0.24 4.74
CA THR A 131 -6.19 -0.28 4.64
C THR A 131 -7.21 0.73 5.16
N ILE A 132 -6.97 1.38 6.30
CA ILE A 132 -7.85 2.42 6.83
C ILE A 132 -8.01 3.57 5.81
N CYS A 133 -6.92 4.06 5.23
CA CYS A 133 -6.99 5.11 4.20
C CYS A 133 -7.79 4.67 2.97
N VAL A 134 -7.61 3.43 2.48
CA VAL A 134 -8.38 2.88 1.36
C VAL A 134 -9.87 2.78 1.70
N VAL A 135 -10.21 2.24 2.87
CA VAL A 135 -11.61 2.09 3.31
C VAL A 135 -12.30 3.45 3.46
N VAL A 136 -11.63 4.45 4.05
CA VAL A 136 -12.18 5.80 4.17
C VAL A 136 -12.35 6.44 2.79
N ALA A 137 -11.38 6.31 1.89
CA ALA A 137 -11.49 6.83 0.53
C ALA A 137 -12.65 6.16 -0.24
N ALA A 138 -12.77 4.83 -0.16
CA ALA A 138 -13.87 4.08 -0.77
C ALA A 138 -15.23 4.52 -0.21
N THR A 139 -15.31 4.75 1.11
CA THR A 139 -16.54 5.22 1.78
C THR A 139 -16.94 6.63 1.33
N ILE A 140 -15.97 7.55 1.17
CA ILE A 140 -16.24 8.91 0.66
C ILE A 140 -16.84 8.84 -0.75
N ILE A 141 -16.30 7.98 -1.62
CA ILE A 141 -16.79 7.85 -3.00
C ILE A 141 -18.13 7.09 -3.02
N GLN A 142 -18.33 6.10 -2.12
CA GLN A 142 -19.56 5.29 -2.08
C GLN A 142 -20.77 6.01 -1.49
N THR A 143 -20.55 6.90 -0.52
CA THR A 143 -21.63 7.70 0.08
C THR A 143 -22.14 8.81 -0.86
N GLY A 144 -21.51 8.98 -2.03
CA GLY A 144 -21.91 9.98 -3.03
C GLY A 144 -21.51 11.40 -2.65
N ILE A 145 -20.65 11.58 -1.64
CA ILE A 145 -20.03 12.88 -1.31
C ILE A 145 -19.20 13.37 -2.51
N VAL A 146 -18.57 12.44 -3.22
CA VAL A 146 -17.80 12.68 -4.43
C VAL A 146 -18.44 11.90 -5.59
N ASP A 147 -18.43 12.48 -6.79
CA ASP A 147 -18.91 11.79 -7.99
C ASP A 147 -18.01 10.60 -8.32
N GLY A 148 -18.49 9.40 -7.99
CA GLY A 148 -17.87 8.14 -8.38
C GLY A 148 -18.42 7.56 -9.68
N THR A 149 -19.22 8.30 -10.46
CA THR A 149 -19.76 7.80 -11.73
C THR A 149 -18.72 7.78 -12.84
N TYR A 150 -18.83 6.79 -13.71
CA TYR A 150 -17.95 6.62 -14.86
C TYR A 150 -18.74 6.40 -16.16
N PRO A 151 -18.47 7.18 -17.23
CA PRO A 151 -17.71 8.43 -17.20
C PRO A 151 -18.41 9.47 -16.31
N SER A 152 -17.65 10.39 -15.71
CA SER A 152 -18.25 11.42 -14.85
C SER A 152 -19.31 12.18 -15.63
N ARG A 153 -20.48 12.35 -14.99
CA ARG A 153 -21.61 13.10 -15.57
C ARG A 153 -21.53 14.59 -15.28
N ARG A 154 -20.53 15.04 -14.52
CA ARG A 154 -20.32 16.46 -14.22
C ARG A 154 -19.76 17.18 -15.44
N ASP A 155 -20.11 18.46 -15.53
CA ASP A 155 -19.45 19.36 -16.46
C ASP A 155 -17.94 19.35 -16.17
N PRO A 156 -17.06 19.10 -17.15
CA PRO A 156 -15.62 19.20 -16.95
C PRO A 156 -15.16 20.52 -16.32
N ALA A 157 -15.93 21.61 -16.47
CA ALA A 157 -15.68 22.90 -15.86
C ALA A 157 -16.09 23.00 -14.37
N ASP A 158 -16.95 22.09 -13.88
CA ASP A 158 -17.34 22.01 -12.47
C ASP A 158 -16.27 21.26 -11.66
N VAL A 159 -15.61 21.98 -10.76
CA VAL A 159 -14.46 21.46 -10.00
C VAL A 159 -14.93 21.06 -8.62
N ASP A 160 -15.04 19.75 -8.40
CA ASP A 160 -15.32 19.23 -7.07
C ASP A 160 -14.04 19.04 -6.25
N PHE A 161 -13.74 20.01 -5.39
CA PHE A 161 -12.59 19.92 -4.47
C PHE A 161 -12.72 18.78 -3.45
N ALA A 162 -13.91 18.20 -3.26
CA ALA A 162 -14.07 17.03 -2.41
C ALA A 162 -13.33 15.80 -2.98
N GLU A 163 -13.05 15.76 -4.29
CA GLU A 163 -12.22 14.72 -4.93
C GLU A 163 -10.77 14.71 -4.40
N LEU A 164 -10.29 15.82 -3.83
CA LEU A 164 -8.95 15.87 -3.23
C LEU A 164 -8.84 14.97 -2.00
N ALA A 165 -9.93 14.72 -1.28
CA ALA A 165 -9.91 13.87 -0.08
C ALA A 165 -9.55 12.40 -0.40
N PRO A 166 -10.23 11.69 -1.32
CA PRO A 166 -9.82 10.34 -1.70
C PRO A 166 -8.44 10.33 -2.38
N VAL A 167 -8.10 11.34 -3.20
CA VAL A 167 -6.75 11.44 -3.80
C VAL A 167 -5.67 11.54 -2.72
N ALA A 168 -5.87 12.39 -1.71
CA ALA A 168 -4.94 12.56 -0.60
C ALA A 168 -4.73 11.25 0.18
N LEU A 169 -5.83 10.58 0.58
CA LEU A 169 -5.78 9.34 1.35
C LEU A 169 -5.10 8.21 0.57
N LEU A 170 -5.46 8.04 -0.71
CA LEU A 170 -4.91 6.98 -1.55
C LEU A 170 -3.45 7.24 -1.94
N SER A 171 -3.06 8.51 -2.10
CA SER A 171 -1.66 8.87 -2.37
C SER A 171 -0.79 8.70 -1.13
N PHE A 172 -1.32 9.08 0.05
CA PHE A 172 -0.63 8.87 1.32
C PHE A 172 -0.39 7.37 1.58
N GLN A 173 -1.39 6.51 1.40
CA GLN A 173 -1.23 5.07 1.62
C GLN A 173 -0.29 4.42 0.59
N ALA A 174 -0.31 4.87 -0.67
CA ALA A 174 0.56 4.33 -1.72
C ALA A 174 2.05 4.49 -1.37
N ALA A 175 2.40 5.56 -0.65
CA ALA A 175 3.75 5.77 -0.14
C ALA A 175 4.19 4.67 0.84
N GLY A 176 3.26 4.15 1.64
CA GLY A 176 3.50 3.04 2.56
C GLY A 176 3.96 1.77 1.84
N GLN A 177 3.42 1.49 0.65
CA GLN A 177 3.83 0.33 -0.14
C GLN A 177 5.29 0.42 -0.60
N ILE A 178 5.73 1.59 -1.07
CA ILE A 178 7.15 1.81 -1.45
C ILE A 178 8.05 1.69 -0.22
N VAL A 179 7.69 2.36 0.89
CA VAL A 179 8.53 2.35 2.09
C VAL A 179 8.63 0.94 2.67
N ASN A 180 7.54 0.16 2.64
CA ASN A 180 7.56 -1.25 3.05
C ASN A 180 8.43 -2.12 2.13
N SER A 181 8.34 -1.95 0.81
CA SER A 181 9.17 -2.66 -0.17
C SER A 181 10.67 -2.42 0.08
N ARG A 182 11.05 -1.16 0.28
CA ARG A 182 12.42 -0.76 0.63
C ARG A 182 12.85 -1.29 1.99
N GLY A 183 11.98 -1.17 3.00
CA GLY A 183 12.24 -1.64 4.36
C GLY A 183 12.43 -3.16 4.45
N LEU A 184 11.73 -3.93 3.61
CA LEU A 184 11.85 -5.38 3.48
C LEU A 184 13.11 -5.83 2.72
N GLY A 185 13.81 -4.91 2.05
CA GLY A 185 14.93 -5.24 1.16
C GLY A 185 14.51 -5.90 -0.15
N VAL A 186 13.25 -5.73 -0.57
CA VAL A 186 12.69 -6.23 -1.85
C VAL A 186 12.51 -5.05 -2.81
N SER A 187 13.50 -4.16 -2.86
CA SER A 187 13.45 -2.92 -3.64
C SER A 187 13.29 -3.15 -5.15
N GLU A 188 13.52 -4.38 -5.63
CA GLU A 188 13.26 -4.78 -7.02
C GLU A 188 11.76 -4.85 -7.37
N VAL A 189 10.86 -4.80 -6.38
CA VAL A 189 9.42 -4.63 -6.56
C VAL A 189 9.04 -3.22 -6.08
N PRO A 190 9.36 -2.16 -6.84
CA PRO A 190 8.78 -0.86 -6.59
C PRO A 190 7.31 -0.96 -6.97
N THR A 191 6.43 -1.05 -5.97
CA THR A 191 4.98 -1.17 -6.16
C THR A 191 4.36 -0.02 -6.97
N VAL A 192 5.12 1.05 -7.20
CA VAL A 192 4.64 2.33 -7.74
C VAL A 192 5.52 2.90 -8.88
N VAL A 193 6.80 2.50 -9.01
CA VAL A 193 7.73 3.07 -10.02
C VAL A 193 8.08 1.99 -11.04
N ILE A 194 7.27 1.90 -12.10
CA ILE A 194 7.40 0.85 -13.12
C ILE A 194 8.64 1.05 -14.01
N THR A 195 9.00 2.28 -14.33
CA THR A 195 10.06 2.58 -15.32
C THR A 195 11.40 1.98 -14.95
N SER A 196 11.85 2.18 -13.70
CA SER A 196 13.13 1.61 -13.24
C SER A 196 13.06 0.08 -13.19
N LEU A 197 11.93 -0.49 -12.79
CA LEU A 197 11.72 -1.94 -12.81
C LEU A 197 11.81 -2.51 -14.23
N LEU A 198 11.22 -1.84 -15.23
CA LEU A 198 11.24 -2.30 -16.61
C LEU A 198 12.65 -2.22 -17.20
N CYS A 199 13.37 -1.14 -16.92
CA CYS A 199 14.77 -0.99 -17.32
C CYS A 199 15.64 -2.09 -16.70
N ASP A 200 15.49 -2.32 -15.40
CA ASP A 200 16.16 -3.38 -14.64
C ASP A 200 15.82 -4.79 -15.13
N LEU A 201 14.61 -5.00 -15.64
CA LEU A 201 14.15 -6.29 -16.15
C LEU A 201 14.72 -6.56 -17.54
N VAL A 202 14.65 -5.58 -18.44
CA VAL A 202 15.08 -5.71 -19.84
C VAL A 202 16.61 -5.73 -19.94
N SER A 203 17.31 -5.04 -19.04
CA SER A 203 18.78 -5.00 -18.99
C SER A 203 19.39 -6.18 -18.21
N ASP A 204 18.58 -7.13 -17.71
CA ASP A 204 19.09 -8.29 -16.98
C ASP A 204 19.82 -9.25 -17.95
N GLU A 205 21.13 -9.40 -17.79
CA GLU A 205 21.96 -10.32 -18.59
C GLU A 205 21.46 -11.77 -18.55
N ARG A 206 20.71 -12.13 -17.51
CA ARG A 206 20.15 -13.47 -17.25
C ARG A 206 18.64 -13.51 -17.49
N ILE A 207 18.11 -12.64 -18.34
CA ILE A 207 16.67 -12.58 -18.65
C ILE A 207 16.10 -13.90 -19.19
N LEU A 208 16.90 -14.65 -19.96
CA LEU A 208 16.53 -15.95 -20.55
C LEU A 208 16.83 -17.16 -19.64
N GLU A 209 17.43 -16.96 -18.46
CA GLU A 209 17.71 -18.08 -17.58
C GLU A 209 16.42 -18.78 -17.11
N PRO A 210 16.47 -20.08 -16.80
CA PRO A 210 15.34 -20.79 -16.21
C PRO A 210 14.79 -20.06 -14.98
N VAL A 211 13.46 -20.02 -14.85
CA VAL A 211 12.74 -19.32 -13.77
C VAL A 211 13.33 -19.64 -12.39
N LYS A 212 13.77 -20.87 -12.13
CA LYS A 212 14.35 -21.28 -10.83
C LYS A 212 15.66 -20.58 -10.44
N LYS A 213 16.41 -19.98 -11.38
CA LYS A 213 17.75 -19.42 -11.13
C LYS A 213 17.75 -17.93 -10.77
N ASN A 214 16.78 -17.16 -11.24
CA ASN A 214 16.75 -15.71 -11.03
C ASN A 214 15.40 -15.24 -10.44
N MET A 215 15.24 -15.44 -9.12
CA MET A 215 14.04 -15.04 -8.38
C MET A 215 13.78 -13.52 -8.44
N LYS A 216 14.83 -12.69 -8.46
CA LYS A 216 14.70 -11.23 -8.53
C LYS A 216 14.08 -10.78 -9.85
N ARG A 217 14.59 -11.32 -10.98
CA ARG A 217 14.01 -11.11 -12.32
C ARG A 217 12.56 -11.55 -12.40
N ASN A 218 12.23 -12.73 -11.85
CA ASN A 218 10.84 -13.20 -11.85
C ASN A 218 9.93 -12.26 -11.08
N ARG A 219 10.37 -11.76 -9.91
CA ARG A 219 9.61 -10.80 -9.12
C ARG A 219 9.39 -9.50 -9.88
N ARG A 220 10.41 -8.97 -10.58
CA ARG A 220 10.27 -7.80 -11.45
C ARG A 220 9.24 -8.03 -12.56
N ALA A 221 9.39 -9.13 -13.31
CA ALA A 221 8.48 -9.49 -14.39
C ALA A 221 7.03 -9.66 -13.89
N LEU A 222 6.85 -10.37 -12.77
CA LEU A 222 5.54 -10.58 -12.18
C LEU A 222 4.93 -9.29 -11.65
N ALA A 223 5.70 -8.43 -10.99
CA ALA A 223 5.25 -7.12 -10.54
C ALA A 223 4.76 -6.24 -11.70
N PHE A 224 5.50 -6.20 -12.82
CA PHE A 224 5.08 -5.50 -14.03
C PHE A 224 3.75 -6.03 -14.56
N VAL A 225 3.65 -7.36 -14.74
CA VAL A 225 2.44 -8.01 -15.26
C VAL A 225 1.26 -7.77 -14.33
N LEU A 226 1.44 -7.89 -13.01
CA LEU A 226 0.38 -7.67 -12.03
C LEU A 226 -0.11 -6.22 -12.05
N THR A 227 0.78 -5.24 -12.13
CA THR A 227 0.37 -3.83 -12.25
C THR A 227 -0.39 -3.57 -13.55
N LEU A 228 0.06 -4.13 -14.68
CA LEU A 228 -0.65 -4.02 -15.95
C LEU A 228 -2.05 -4.67 -15.89
N LEU A 229 -2.13 -5.90 -15.38
CA LEU A 229 -3.39 -6.62 -15.21
C LEU A 229 -4.34 -5.88 -14.26
N GLY A 230 -3.82 -5.32 -13.17
CA GLY A 230 -4.58 -4.48 -12.26
C GLY A 230 -5.20 -3.29 -12.98
N ALA A 231 -4.41 -2.55 -13.76
CA ALA A 231 -4.89 -1.40 -14.52
C ALA A 231 -5.93 -1.78 -15.58
N ILE A 232 -5.73 -2.92 -16.27
CA ILE A 232 -6.71 -3.48 -17.20
C ILE A 232 -8.02 -3.79 -16.47
N CYS A 233 -7.95 -4.54 -15.36
CA CYS A 233 -9.12 -4.85 -14.55
C CYS A 233 -9.85 -3.59 -14.08
N GLY A 234 -9.13 -2.56 -13.61
CA GLY A 234 -9.72 -1.29 -13.19
C GLY A 234 -10.48 -0.59 -14.30
N GLY A 235 -9.91 -0.54 -15.51
CA GLY A 235 -10.58 0.02 -16.67
C GLY A 235 -11.86 -0.75 -17.05
N TRP A 236 -11.81 -2.08 -17.05
CA TRP A 236 -12.97 -2.92 -17.37
C TRP A 236 -14.05 -2.89 -16.29
N ILE A 237 -13.68 -2.88 -15.01
CA ILE A 237 -14.62 -2.76 -13.89
C ILE A 237 -15.35 -1.42 -13.99
N SER A 238 -14.62 -0.30 -14.11
CA SER A 238 -15.24 1.02 -14.25
C SER A 238 -16.18 1.09 -15.45
N LYS A 239 -15.80 0.47 -16.58
CA LYS A 239 -16.63 0.41 -17.79
C LYS A 239 -17.90 -0.42 -17.57
N ALA A 240 -17.82 -1.54 -16.86
CA ALA A 240 -18.94 -2.46 -16.65
C ALA A 240 -19.93 -1.94 -15.59
N THR A 241 -19.43 -1.32 -14.53
CA THR A 241 -20.25 -0.84 -13.40
C THR A 241 -20.72 0.60 -13.59
N GLY A 242 -20.06 1.36 -14.47
CA GLY A 242 -20.25 2.80 -14.57
C GLY A 242 -19.84 3.52 -13.29
N ALA A 243 -18.94 2.93 -12.49
CA ALA A 243 -18.62 3.40 -11.15
C ALA A 243 -17.18 3.05 -10.73
N VAL A 244 -16.54 3.92 -9.93
CA VAL A 244 -15.14 3.80 -9.48
C VAL A 244 -15.02 2.93 -8.21
N GLN A 245 -16.06 2.95 -7.36
CA GLN A 245 -16.12 2.31 -6.05
C GLN A 245 -15.86 0.79 -6.09
N PRO A 246 -16.43 0.02 -7.03
CA PRO A 246 -16.24 -1.44 -7.06
C PRO A 246 -14.77 -1.86 -7.20
N SER A 247 -13.96 -1.06 -7.89
CA SER A 247 -12.51 -1.29 -8.01
C SER A 247 -11.78 -1.06 -6.69
N LEU A 248 -12.21 -0.10 -5.88
CA LEU A 248 -11.61 0.23 -4.58
C LEU A 248 -11.96 -0.79 -3.49
N CYS A 249 -13.15 -1.39 -3.55
CA CYS A 249 -13.54 -2.46 -2.63
C CYS A 249 -12.81 -3.79 -2.91
N GLY A 250 -12.23 -3.95 -4.09
CA GLY A 250 -11.45 -5.13 -4.49
C GLY A 250 -9.95 -5.03 -4.18
N VAL A 251 -9.50 -3.91 -3.60
CA VAL A 251 -8.12 -3.60 -3.22
C VAL A 251 -7.91 -3.85 -1.72
#